data_AF-A0A935I2J6-F1
#
_entry.id   AF-A0A935I2J6-F1
#
_cell.length_a   1.000
_cell.length_b   1.000
_cell.length_c   1.000
_cell.angle_alpha   90.00
_cell.angle_beta   90.00
_cell.angle_gamma   90.00
#
_symmetry.space_group_name_H-M   'P 1'
#
loop_
_entity.id
_entity.type
_entity.pdbx_description
1 polymer ?
#
loop_
_entity_poly.entity_id
_entity_poly.type
_entity_poly.pdbx_seq_one_letter_code
_entity_poly.pdbx_strand_id
1 'polypeptide(L)'
;MQPIILKAKEDELKKVNSDLRKKTVAESKENIVKTVNPPEPKEQKKTKKDINKIIMPIKNRINELERNALEFEAKIKEKETIMSKDEFYKGGYNVVEFTNDYNSLKEKLKNVYSLWEQETEKLNSLSQ
;
A
#
# COMPACT_ATOMS: atom_id res chain seq x y z
N MET A 1 -15.00 -46.46 -1.63
CA MET A 1 -15.40 -46.37 -3.06
C MET A 1 -15.93 -44.96 -3.27
N GLN A 2 -15.45 -44.08 -4.15
CA GLN A 2 -14.63 -44.16 -5.37
C GLN A 2 -13.72 -42.91 -5.44
N PRO A 3 -12.43 -43.00 -5.83
CA PRO A 3 -11.65 -41.81 -6.20
C PRO A 3 -10.82 -42.02 -7.47
N ILE A 4 -11.40 -42.00 -8.69
CA ILE A 4 -10.61 -42.26 -9.92
C ILE A 4 -11.16 -41.52 -11.15
N ILE A 5 -11.52 -40.22 -11.07
CA ILE A 5 -11.87 -39.46 -12.30
C ILE A 5 -11.41 -38.00 -12.22
N LEU A 6 -10.20 -37.72 -11.73
CA LEU A 6 -9.59 -36.38 -11.87
C LEU A 6 -8.10 -36.40 -12.22
N LYS A 7 -7.44 -37.57 -12.21
CA LYS A 7 -6.00 -37.69 -12.47
C LYS A 7 -5.63 -37.92 -13.94
N ALA A 8 -6.61 -38.17 -14.82
CA ALA A 8 -6.36 -38.53 -16.22
C ALA A 8 -6.33 -37.32 -17.19
N LYS A 9 -6.62 -36.10 -16.72
CA LYS A 9 -6.61 -34.88 -17.58
C LYS A 9 -5.36 -34.01 -17.44
N GLU A 10 -4.44 -34.37 -16.55
CA GLU A 10 -3.23 -33.57 -16.27
C GLU A 10 -1.98 -34.03 -17.03
N ASP A 11 -1.97 -35.26 -17.56
CA ASP A 11 -0.81 -35.84 -18.25
C ASP A 11 -0.82 -35.70 -19.78
N GLU A 12 -1.93 -35.28 -20.41
CA GLU A 12 -1.97 -34.98 -21.85
C GLU A 12 -1.51 -33.56 -22.20
N LEU A 13 -1.59 -32.60 -21.27
CA LEU A 13 -1.20 -31.19 -21.55
C LEU A 13 0.32 -30.94 -21.52
N LYS A 14 1.12 -31.86 -20.96
CA LYS A 14 2.59 -31.71 -20.84
C LYS A 14 3.36 -32.26 -22.04
N LYS A 15 2.73 -33.05 -22.91
CA LYS A 15 3.39 -33.67 -24.08
C LYS A 15 3.33 -32.83 -25.36
N VAL A 16 2.39 -31.88 -25.45
CA VAL A 16 2.22 -31.01 -26.63
C VAL A 16 3.18 -29.80 -26.61
N ASN A 17 3.67 -29.39 -25.44
CA ASN A 17 4.54 -28.21 -25.31
C ASN A 17 6.04 -28.49 -25.50
N SER A 18 6.48 -29.76 -25.55
CA SER A 18 7.91 -30.11 -25.69
C SER A 18 8.39 -30.22 -27.14
N ASP A 19 7.50 -30.36 -28.12
CA ASP A 19 7.88 -30.54 -29.53
C ASP A 19 7.91 -29.24 -30.35
N LEU A 20 7.47 -28.11 -29.79
CA LEU A 20 7.48 -26.81 -30.48
C LEU A 20 8.79 -26.01 -30.33
N ARG A 21 9.79 -26.52 -29.58
CA ARG A 21 11.03 -25.79 -29.25
C ARG A 21 12.31 -26.29 -29.95
N LYS A 22 12.23 -27.15 -30.95
CA LYS A 22 13.44 -27.72 -31.60
C LYS A 22 13.57 -27.54 -33.11
N LYS A 23 12.79 -26.68 -33.77
CA LYS A 23 12.93 -26.51 -35.22
C LYS A 23 12.62 -25.08 -35.69
N THR A 24 13.60 -24.18 -35.53
CA THR A 24 13.84 -23.03 -36.42
C THR A 24 15.13 -22.32 -36.00
N VAL A 25 16.26 -22.99 -36.25
CA VAL A 25 17.53 -22.32 -36.51
C VAL A 25 17.85 -22.65 -37.96
N ALA A 26 17.53 -21.74 -38.88
CA ALA A 26 18.18 -21.59 -40.17
C ALA A 26 17.66 -20.32 -40.85
N GLU A 27 18.59 -19.41 -41.11
CA GLU A 27 18.58 -18.43 -42.19
C GLU A 27 17.55 -17.30 -42.17
N SER A 28 18.03 -16.08 -41.87
CA SER A 28 18.17 -15.03 -42.88
C SER A 28 19.10 -13.94 -42.36
N LYS A 29 20.27 -13.81 -42.98
CA LYS A 29 21.08 -12.58 -42.95
C LYS A 29 20.51 -11.64 -44.02
N GLU A 30 20.23 -10.38 -43.68
CA GLU A 30 20.73 -9.19 -44.38
C GLU A 30 20.09 -7.87 -43.90
N ASN A 31 20.96 -6.87 -43.76
CA ASN A 31 20.76 -5.42 -43.90
C ASN A 31 20.02 -4.55 -42.86
N ILE A 32 20.80 -4.12 -41.85
CA ILE A 32 21.16 -2.73 -41.44
C ILE A 32 20.12 -1.59 -41.69
N VAL A 33 19.77 -0.82 -40.64
CA VAL A 33 20.03 0.64 -40.47
C VAL A 33 19.33 1.22 -39.21
N LYS A 34 20.18 1.75 -38.30
CA LYS A 34 20.06 2.86 -37.32
C LYS A 34 19.05 2.85 -36.14
N THR A 35 19.67 3.16 -34.98
CA THR A 35 19.19 3.92 -33.80
C THR A 35 18.08 3.26 -32.99
N VAL A 36 18.26 2.90 -31.71
CA VAL A 36 18.61 3.77 -30.57
C VAL A 36 19.33 2.92 -29.51
N ASN A 37 20.46 3.39 -28.97
CA ASN A 37 21.08 2.76 -27.80
C ASN A 37 20.06 2.74 -26.64
N PRO A 38 19.71 1.57 -26.06
CA PRO A 38 19.02 1.55 -24.78
C PRO A 38 19.89 2.32 -23.77
N PRO A 39 19.33 3.21 -22.93
CA PRO A 39 20.10 3.82 -21.86
C PRO A 39 20.75 2.69 -21.04
N GLU A 40 22.04 2.81 -20.76
CA GLU A 40 22.77 1.79 -20.02
C GLU A 40 21.99 1.37 -18.76
N PRO A 41 21.90 0.07 -18.43
CA PRO A 41 21.19 -0.43 -17.25
C PRO A 41 21.75 0.13 -15.92
N LYS A 42 22.88 0.85 -15.94
CA LYS A 42 23.47 1.52 -14.79
C LYS A 42 22.81 2.87 -14.48
N GLU A 43 22.37 3.64 -15.49
CA GLU A 43 21.75 4.96 -15.29
C GLU A 43 20.31 4.84 -14.77
N GLN A 44 19.52 3.92 -15.34
CA GLN A 44 18.15 3.65 -14.89
C GLN A 44 18.08 3.12 -13.44
N LYS A 45 19.14 2.47 -12.96
CA LYS A 45 19.24 1.99 -11.57
C LYS A 45 19.56 3.11 -10.57
N LYS A 46 20.31 4.13 -10.98
CA LYS A 46 20.62 5.29 -10.13
C LYS A 46 19.37 6.15 -9.91
N THR A 47 18.65 6.48 -10.98
CA THR A 47 17.41 7.27 -10.91
C THR A 47 16.33 6.60 -10.05
N LYS A 48 16.13 5.28 -10.19
CA LYS A 48 15.20 4.52 -9.33
C LYS A 48 15.61 4.52 -7.85
N LYS A 49 16.90 4.43 -7.55
CA LYS A 49 17.40 4.50 -6.17
C LYS A 49 17.16 5.87 -5.54
N ASP A 50 17.33 6.94 -6.30
CA ASP A 50 17.18 8.30 -5.78
C ASP A 50 15.70 8.67 -5.57
N ILE A 51 14.80 8.23 -6.45
CA ILE A 51 13.36 8.37 -6.26
C ILE A 51 12.87 7.56 -5.04
N ASN A 52 13.36 6.33 -4.86
CA ASN A 52 13.00 5.51 -3.70
C ASN A 52 13.43 6.12 -2.37
N LYS A 53 14.55 6.86 -2.31
CA LYS A 53 14.98 7.58 -1.10
C LYS A 53 14.00 8.67 -0.67
N ILE A 54 13.21 9.21 -1.60
CA ILE A 54 12.21 10.24 -1.34
C ILE A 54 10.85 9.59 -1.03
N ILE A 55 10.47 8.57 -1.81
CA ILE A 55 9.18 7.90 -1.66
C ILE A 55 9.08 7.11 -0.35
N MET A 56 10.14 6.40 0.07
CA MET A 56 10.08 5.57 1.28
C MET A 56 9.77 6.37 2.55
N PRO A 57 10.44 7.49 2.85
CA PRO A 57 10.10 8.34 4.00
C PRO A 57 8.64 8.81 4.00
N ILE A 58 8.11 9.21 2.84
CA ILE A 58 6.73 9.68 2.70
C ILE A 58 5.76 8.53 3.03
N LYS A 59 5.97 7.35 2.44
CA LYS A 59 5.15 6.15 2.75
C LYS A 59 5.20 5.77 4.23
N ASN A 60 6.37 5.83 4.85
CA ASN A 60 6.51 5.55 6.28
C ASN A 60 5.72 6.55 7.12
N ARG A 61 5.75 7.84 6.75
CA ARG A 61 5.01 8.89 7.45
C ARG A 61 3.50 8.74 7.28
N ILE A 62 3.03 8.38 6.08
CA ILE A 62 1.63 8.03 5.81
C ILE A 62 1.18 6.88 6.72
N ASN A 63 1.95 5.78 6.76
CA ASN A 63 1.62 4.62 7.60
C ASN A 63 1.58 4.98 9.09
N GLU A 64 2.48 5.84 9.57
CA GLU A 64 2.49 6.31 10.94
C GLU A 64 1.25 7.16 11.24
N LEU A 65 0.88 8.07 10.34
CA LEU A 65 -0.31 8.90 10.45
C LEU A 65 -1.58 8.05 10.48
N GLU A 66 -1.69 7.02 9.63
CA GLU A 66 -2.81 6.08 9.62
C GLU A 66 -2.92 5.32 10.95
N ARG A 67 -1.79 4.84 11.50
CA ARG A 67 -1.80 4.17 12.81
C ARG A 67 -2.25 5.14 13.92
N ASN A 68 -1.77 6.37 13.90
CA ASN A 68 -2.15 7.38 14.89
C ASN A 68 -3.64 7.76 14.76
N ALA A 69 -4.17 7.82 13.53
CA ALA A 69 -5.59 8.06 13.29
C ALA A 69 -6.44 6.97 13.94
N LEU A 70 -6.12 5.69 13.67
CA LEU A 70 -6.83 4.54 14.25
C LEU A 70 -6.78 4.55 15.79
N GLU A 71 -5.64 4.91 16.39
CA GLU A 71 -5.51 5.03 17.83
C GLU A 71 -6.40 6.14 18.40
N PHE A 72 -6.43 7.32 17.76
CA PHE A 72 -7.28 8.42 18.21
C PHE A 72 -8.77 8.12 18.02
N GLU A 73 -9.17 7.51 16.91
CA GLU A 73 -10.55 7.05 16.69
C GLU A 73 -11.00 6.07 17.77
N ALA A 74 -10.15 5.09 18.13
CA ALA A 74 -10.45 4.13 19.18
C ALA A 74 -10.66 4.82 20.55
N LYS A 75 -9.77 5.76 20.91
CA LYS A 75 -9.88 6.52 22.17
C LYS A 75 -11.09 7.45 22.19
N ILE A 76 -11.42 8.07 21.06
CA ILE A 76 -12.62 8.91 20.90
C ILE A 76 -13.87 8.06 21.15
N LYS A 77 -13.95 6.89 20.52
CA LYS A 77 -15.08 5.96 20.68
C LYS A 77 -15.23 5.46 22.12
N GLU A 78 -14.12 5.16 22.78
CA GLU A 78 -14.12 4.79 24.20
C GLU A 78 -14.69 5.92 25.07
N LYS A 79 -14.23 7.16 24.84
CA LYS A 79 -14.74 8.33 25.56
C LYS A 79 -16.23 8.59 25.28
N GLU A 80 -16.67 8.45 24.03
CA GLU A 80 -18.08 8.57 23.65
C GLU A 80 -18.96 7.54 24.36
N THR A 81 -18.45 6.30 24.51
CA THR A 81 -19.15 5.24 25.25
C THR A 81 -19.29 5.56 26.74
N ILE A 82 -18.32 6.28 27.32
CA ILE A 82 -18.38 6.74 28.71
C ILE A 82 -19.37 7.91 28.82
N MET A 83 -19.26 8.89 27.92
CA MET A 83 -20.13 10.07 27.88
C MET A 83 -21.59 9.73 27.59
N SER A 84 -21.87 8.62 26.91
CA SER A 84 -23.24 8.17 26.67
C SER A 84 -23.95 7.62 27.90
N LYS A 85 -23.24 7.41 29.02
CA LYS A 85 -23.81 6.90 30.26
C LYS A 85 -24.35 8.05 31.10
N ASP A 86 -25.56 7.87 31.61
CA ASP A 86 -26.22 8.83 32.51
C ASP A 86 -25.37 9.17 33.74
N GLU A 87 -24.65 8.20 34.29
CA GLU A 87 -23.78 8.35 35.46
C GLU A 87 -22.63 9.34 35.23
N PHE A 88 -22.21 9.53 33.97
CA PHE A 88 -21.17 10.47 33.61
C PHE A 88 -21.51 11.90 34.06
N TYR A 89 -22.78 12.29 33.87
CA TYR A 89 -23.26 13.64 34.21
C TYR A 89 -23.79 13.77 35.64
N LYS A 90 -23.96 12.66 36.37
CA LYS A 90 -24.49 12.64 37.74
C LYS A 90 -23.42 12.78 38.82
N GLY A 91 -22.22 13.25 38.46
CA GLY A 91 -21.13 13.54 39.40
C GLY A 91 -20.11 12.40 39.60
N GLY A 92 -20.20 11.32 38.82
CA GLY A 92 -19.23 10.20 38.87
C GLY A 92 -17.87 10.50 38.20
N TYR A 93 -17.74 11.61 37.47
CA TYR A 93 -16.55 11.98 36.71
C TYR A 93 -16.29 13.49 36.78
N ASN A 94 -15.01 13.87 36.58
CA ASN A 94 -14.67 15.26 36.25
C ASN A 94 -15.07 15.55 34.80
N VAL A 95 -16.34 15.93 34.59
CA VAL A 95 -16.94 16.14 33.27
C VAL A 95 -16.15 17.13 32.42
N VAL A 96 -15.63 18.20 33.03
CA VAL A 96 -14.89 19.26 32.34
C VAL A 96 -13.57 18.72 31.78
N GLU A 97 -12.77 18.09 32.62
CA GLU A 97 -11.49 17.49 32.23
C GLU A 97 -11.69 16.41 31.15
N PHE A 98 -12.68 15.54 31.35
CA PHE A 98 -12.96 14.47 30.41
C PHE A 98 -13.41 14.99 29.03
N THR A 99 -14.24 16.04 29.02
CA THR A 99 -14.69 16.71 27.79
C THR A 99 -13.54 17.43 27.09
N ASN A 100 -12.64 18.07 27.84
CA ASN A 100 -11.45 18.71 27.28
C ASN A 100 -10.53 17.70 26.61
N ASP A 101 -10.29 16.54 27.25
CA ASP A 101 -9.52 15.45 26.65
C ASP A 101 -10.18 14.91 25.37
N TYR A 102 -11.49 14.71 25.39
CA TYR A 102 -12.25 14.26 24.22
C TYR A 102 -12.12 15.26 23.06
N ASN A 103 -12.28 16.55 23.31
CA ASN A 103 -12.11 17.58 22.31
C ASN A 103 -10.65 17.66 21.81
N SER A 104 -9.68 17.51 22.70
CA SER A 104 -8.26 17.44 22.32
C SER A 104 -7.97 16.27 21.37
N LEU A 105 -8.55 15.10 21.63
CA LEU A 105 -8.41 13.94 20.74
C LEU A 105 -9.03 14.20 19.37
N LYS A 106 -10.20 14.83 19.29
CA LYS A 106 -10.82 15.21 18.01
C LYS A 106 -9.96 16.19 17.22
N GLU A 107 -9.40 17.20 17.87
CA GLU A 107 -8.49 18.14 17.20
C GLU A 107 -7.20 17.45 16.74
N LYS A 108 -6.64 16.53 17.54
CA LYS A 108 -5.48 15.72 17.13
C LYS A 108 -5.80 14.85 15.93
N LEU A 109 -6.95 14.18 15.91
CA LEU A 109 -7.40 13.36 14.79
C LEU A 109 -7.56 14.18 13.51
N LYS A 110 -8.19 15.36 13.61
CA LYS A 110 -8.33 16.30 12.49
C LYS A 110 -6.96 16.70 11.93
N ASN A 111 -6.00 17.02 12.80
CA ASN A 111 -4.64 17.36 12.39
C ASN A 111 -3.93 16.19 11.71
N VAL A 112 -4.09 14.96 12.22
CA VAL A 112 -3.53 13.75 11.61
C VAL A 112 -4.06 13.56 10.19
N TYR A 113 -5.37 13.71 9.97
CA TYR A 113 -5.94 13.58 8.63
C TYR A 113 -5.44 14.67 7.68
N SER A 114 -5.34 15.92 8.14
CA SER A 114 -4.79 16.99 7.31
C SER A 114 -3.34 16.73 6.91
N LEU A 115 -2.51 16.23 7.84
CA LEU A 115 -1.13 15.84 7.52
C LEU A 115 -1.07 14.63 6.59
N TRP A 116 -1.95 13.65 6.77
CA TRP A 116 -2.03 12.47 5.91
C TRP A 116 -2.40 12.86 4.48
N GLU A 117 -3.34 13.78 4.30
CA GLU A 117 -3.72 14.33 2.99
C GLU A 117 -2.52 15.01 2.32
N GLN A 118 -1.81 15.89 3.05
CA GLN A 118 -0.60 16.56 2.54
C GLN A 118 0.50 15.57 2.13
N GLU A 119 0.79 14.54 2.93
CA GLU A 119 1.80 13.54 2.58
C GLU A 119 1.36 12.68 1.40
N THR A 120 0.06 12.38 1.28
CA THR A 120 -0.51 11.65 0.15
C THR A 120 -0.43 12.46 -1.14
N GLU A 121 -0.73 13.77 -1.10
CA GLU A 121 -0.53 14.68 -2.23
C GLU A 121 0.94 14.76 -2.67
N LYS A 122 1.88 14.82 -1.71
CA LYS A 122 3.31 14.76 -2.00
C LYS A 122 3.67 13.45 -2.70
N LEU A 123 3.16 12.32 -2.24
CA LEU A 123 3.41 11.02 -2.87
C LEU A 123 2.85 10.97 -4.30
N ASN A 124 1.63 11.47 -4.49
CA ASN A 124 0.96 11.47 -5.79
C ASN A 124 1.70 12.35 -6.80
N SER A 125 2.20 13.52 -6.40
CA SER A 125 2.97 14.40 -7.28
C SER A 125 4.34 13.84 -7.70
N LEU A 126 4.91 12.91 -6.91
CA LEU A 126 6.14 12.19 -7.25
C LEU A 126 5.91 10.93 -8.10
N SER A 127 4.67 10.49 -8.24
CA SER A 127 4.29 9.26 -8.92
C SER A 127 3.66 9.49 -10.31
N GLN A 128 3.45 10.75 -10.69
CA GLN A 128 3.02 11.17 -12.04
C GLN A 128 4.22 11.36 -12.97
#